data_AF-V4AUI3-F1
#
_entry.id   AF-V4AUI3-F1
#
_cell.length_a   1.000
_cell.length_b   1.000
_cell.length_c   1.000
_cell.angle_alpha   90.00
_cell.angle_beta   90.00
_cell.angle_gamma   90.00
#
_symmetry.space_group_name_H-M   'P 1'
#
loop_
_entity.id
_entity.type
_entity.pdbx_description
1 polymer ?
#
loop_
_entity_poly.entity_id
_entity_poly.type
_entity_poly.pdbx_seq_one_letter_code
_entity_poly.pdbx_strand_id
1 'polypeptide(L)' 'GQIYVYVAKYGYDPYTQSPNEIPDAELPLNAGDYVLILGEMDEDGFYDGELVDGRKGLVPSNFIERVDSK' A
#
# COMPACT_ATOMS: atom_id res chain seq x y z
N GLY A 1 -14.96 5.97 7.60
CA GLY A 1 -13.63 6.58 7.78
C GLY A 1 -13.33 7.45 6.58
N GLN A 2 -12.33 8.31 6.69
CA GLN A 2 -11.84 9.07 5.54
C GLN A 2 -11.02 8.14 4.63
N ILE A 3 -11.20 8.29 3.31
CA ILE A 3 -10.45 7.54 2.30
C ILE A 3 -9.43 8.48 1.70
N TYR A 4 -8.21 7.99 1.56
CA TYR A 4 -7.11 8.73 0.93
C TYR A 4 -6.60 7.98 -0.29
N VAL A 5 -6.25 8.73 -1.33
CA VAL A 5 -5.65 8.18 -2.54
C VAL A 5 -4.14 8.32 -2.43
N TYR A 6 -3.43 7.23 -2.66
CA TYR A 6 -1.97 7.18 -2.72
C TYR A 6 -1.52 6.68 -4.09
N VAL A 7 -0.29 6.99 -4.45
CA VAL A 7 0.40 6.44 -5.62
C VAL A 7 1.65 5.70 -5.18
N ALA A 8 1.89 4.52 -5.75
CA ALA A 8 3.12 3.76 -5.55
C ALA A 8 4.27 4.43 -6.31
N LYS A 9 5.31 4.88 -5.58
CA LYS A 9 6.51 5.49 -6.15
C LYS A 9 7.42 4.45 -6.81
N TYR A 10 7.41 3.23 -6.28
CA TYR A 10 8.29 2.14 -6.70
C TYR A 10 7.50 0.83 -6.82
N GLY A 11 8.06 -0.13 -7.57
CA GLY A 11 7.57 -1.50 -7.52
C GLY A 11 7.90 -2.16 -6.18
N TYR A 12 7.03 -3.05 -5.73
CA TYR A 12 7.20 -3.83 -4.51
C TYR A 12 6.75 -5.27 -4.73
N ASP A 13 7.64 -6.21 -4.46
CA ASP A 13 7.36 -7.65 -4.42
C ASP A 13 7.49 -8.18 -2.99
N PRO A 14 6.37 -8.46 -2.30
CA PRO A 14 6.38 -8.96 -0.92
C PRO A 14 7.21 -10.23 -0.74
N TYR A 15 7.27 -11.11 -1.74
CA TYR A 15 7.94 -12.41 -1.61
C TYR A 15 9.47 -12.31 -1.63
N THR A 16 10.00 -11.22 -2.16
CA THR A 16 11.46 -11.00 -2.27
C THR A 16 11.96 -9.84 -1.42
N GLN A 17 11.07 -8.90 -1.06
CA GLN A 17 11.43 -7.66 -0.37
C GLN A 17 10.81 -7.52 1.02
N SER A 18 9.75 -8.26 1.35
CA SER A 18 9.17 -8.19 2.69
C SER A 18 10.10 -8.86 3.72
N PRO A 19 10.36 -8.20 4.86
CA PRO A 19 11.01 -8.84 6.00
C PRO A 19 10.03 -9.67 6.85
N ASN A 20 8.73 -9.65 6.56
CA ASN A 20 7.69 -10.27 7.37
C ASN A 20 7.52 -11.77 7.10
N GLU A 21 6.95 -12.48 8.07
CA GLU A 21 6.73 -13.94 7.99
C GLU A 21 5.57 -14.33 7.05
N ILE A 22 4.68 -13.39 6.70
CA ILE A 22 3.46 -13.63 5.91
C ILE A 22 3.38 -12.62 4.76
N PRO A 23 4.14 -12.83 3.66
CA PRO A 23 4.12 -11.92 2.50
C PRO A 23 2.77 -11.86 1.79
N ASP A 24 1.95 -12.92 1.89
CA ASP A 24 0.61 -13.00 1.28
C ASP A 24 -0.38 -11.96 1.84
N ALA A 25 -0.11 -11.42 3.03
CA ALA A 25 -0.92 -10.38 3.63
C ALA A 25 -0.69 -9.00 2.97
N GLU A 26 0.43 -8.82 2.27
CA GLU A 26 0.85 -7.56 1.67
C GLU A 26 0.50 -7.49 0.18
N LEU A 27 0.18 -6.28 -0.29
CA LEU A 27 -0.12 -6.04 -1.69
C LEU A 27 1.18 -5.87 -2.51
N PRO A 28 1.36 -6.62 -3.60
CA PRO A 28 2.40 -6.30 -4.58
C PRO A 28 2.01 -5.04 -5.34
N LEU A 29 2.98 -4.16 -5.56
CA LEU A 29 2.78 -2.85 -6.18
C LEU A 29 3.62 -2.73 -7.46
N ASN A 30 3.08 -2.07 -8.47
CA ASN A 30 3.87 -1.50 -9.56
C ASN A 30 4.03 0.01 -9.35
N ALA A 31 5.15 0.56 -9.80
CA ALA A 31 5.33 2.01 -9.80
C ALA A 31 4.22 2.67 -10.65
N GLY A 32 3.53 3.64 -10.06
CA GLY A 32 2.38 4.32 -10.65
C GLY A 32 1.01 3.73 -10.29
N ASP A 33 0.94 2.58 -9.60
CA ASP A 33 -0.33 2.05 -9.13
C ASP A 33 -0.99 3.01 -8.13
N TYR A 34 -2.30 3.18 -8.26
CA TYR A 34 -3.10 3.92 -7.28
C TYR A 34 -3.65 2.98 -6.22
N VAL A 35 -3.56 3.42 -4.97
CA VAL A 35 -3.99 2.64 -3.81
C VAL A 35 -4.96 3.48 -2.98
N LEU A 36 -6.11 2.89 -2.65
CA LEU A 36 -7.09 3.49 -1.76
C LEU A 36 -6.76 3.05 -0.33
N ILE A 37 -6.43 4.00 0.53
CA ILE A 37 -6.12 3.75 1.94
C ILE A 37 -7.31 4.13 2.82
N LEU A 38 -7.69 3.22 3.71
CA LEU A 38 -8.76 3.38 4.68
C LEU A 38 -8.16 3.50 6.09
N GLY A 39 -8.28 4.67 6.71
CA GLY A 39 -7.81 4.88 8.08
C GLY A 39 -6.36 5.35 8.17
N GLU A 40 -5.70 4.98 9.26
CA GLU A 40 -4.35 5.43 9.61
C GLU A 40 -3.33 4.30 9.43
N MET A 41 -2.05 4.68 9.46
CA MET A 41 -0.95 3.73 9.43
C MET A 41 -0.90 2.97 10.76
N ASP A 42 -0.60 1.68 10.72
CA ASP A 42 -0.36 0.89 11.92
C ASP A 42 1.04 1.15 12.52
N GLU A 43 1.32 0.49 13.65
CA GLU A 43 2.59 0.62 14.38
C GLU A 43 3.80 0.07 13.62
N ASP A 44 3.56 -0.84 12.67
CA ASP A 44 4.60 -1.49 11.84
C ASP A 44 4.87 -0.71 10.53
N GLY A 45 4.13 0.37 10.28
CA GLY A 45 4.31 1.24 9.12
C GLY A 45 3.57 0.78 7.87
N PHE A 46 2.52 -0.02 8.02
CA PHE A 46 1.65 -0.46 6.94
C PHE A 46 0.29 0.23 7.00
N TYR A 47 -0.39 0.22 5.86
CA TYR A 47 -1.77 0.64 5.74
C TYR A 47 -2.65 -0.51 5.27
N ASP A 48 -3.91 -0.55 5.71
CA ASP A 48 -4.95 -1.32 5.03
C ASP A 48 -5.34 -0.60 3.72
N GLY A 49 -5.08 -1.26 2.59
CA GLY A 49 -5.27 -0.69 1.27
C GLY A 49 -6.00 -1.59 0.27
N GLU A 50 -6.52 -0.95 -0.77
CA GLU A 50 -7.17 -1.59 -1.91
C GLU A 50 -6.62 -1.02 -3.22
N LEU A 51 -6.19 -1.90 -4.12
CA LEU A 51 -5.80 -1.55 -5.49
C LEU A 51 -7.02 -1.32 -6.37
N VAL A 52 -6.83 -0.62 -7.49
CA VAL A 52 -7.91 -0.31 -8.45
C VAL A 52 -8.55 -1.57 -9.05
N ASP A 53 -7.84 -2.71 -9.05
CA ASP A 53 -8.36 -4.01 -9.48
C ASP A 53 -9.14 -4.77 -8.39
N GLY A 54 -9.30 -4.18 -7.20
CA GLY A 54 -10.08 -4.70 -6.08
C GLY A 54 -9.29 -5.61 -5.12
N ARG A 55 -8.01 -5.87 -5.36
CA ARG A 55 -7.17 -6.62 -4.41
C ARG A 55 -6.94 -5.80 -3.14
N LYS A 56 -7.00 -6.46 -1.98
CA LYS A 56 -6.89 -5.85 -0.64
C LYS A 56 -5.77 -6.49 0.14
N GLY A 57 -5.11 -5.70 0.98
CA GLY A 57 -4.05 -6.16 1.87
C GLY A 57 -3.26 -5.01 2.45
N LEU A 58 -2.17 -5.36 3.12
CA LEU A 58 -1.25 -4.40 3.74
C LEU A 58 -0.39 -3.71 2.69
N VAL A 59 -0.18 -2.41 2.86
CA VAL A 59 0.58 -1.57 1.92
C VAL A 59 1.75 -0.93 2.66
N PRO A 60 3.01 -1.17 2.25
CA PRO A 60 4.15 -0.60 2.93
C PRO A 60 4.25 0.91 2.67
N SER A 61 4.15 1.72 3.73
CA SER A 61 4.09 3.19 3.65
C SER A 61 5.27 3.82 2.89
N ASN A 62 6.47 3.22 3.01
CA ASN A 62 7.69 3.71 2.37
C ASN A 62 7.63 3.72 0.83
N PHE A 63 6.77 2.87 0.24
CA PHE A 63 6.65 2.71 -1.21
C PHE A 63 5.59 3.62 -1.84
N ILE A 64 4.75 4.26 -1.03
CA ILE A 64 3.64 5.07 -1.52
C ILE A 64 3.81 6.55 -1.14
N GLU A 65 3.04 7.41 -1.78
CA GLU A 65 2.92 8.83 -1.47
C GLU A 65 1.47 9.28 -1.62
N ARG A 66 1.01 10.13 -0.71
CA ARG A 66 -0.36 10.63 -0.72
C ARG A 66 -0.55 11.57 -1.92
N VAL A 67 -1.62 11.35 -2.67
CA VAL A 67 -2.03 12.26 -3.73
C VAL A 67 -2.78 13.41 -3.08
N ASP A 68 -2.14 14.56 -2.98
CA ASP A 68 -2.80 15.78 -2.52
C ASP A 68 -3.65 16.36 -3.66
N SER A 69 -4.94 16.56 -3.40
CA SER A 69 -5.79 17.42 -4.22
C SER A 69 -5.41 18.86 -3.92
N LYS A 70 -4.87 19.57 -4.91
CA LYS A 70 -4.73 21.03 -4.86
C LYS A 70 -6.08 21.73 -4.71
#